data_AF-A0A2N0MRM0-F1
#
_entry.id   AF-A0A2N0MRM0-F1
#
_cell.length_a   1.000
_cell.length_b   1.000
_cell.length_c   1.000
_cell.angle_alpha   90.00
_cell.angle_beta   90.00
_cell.angle_gamma   90.00
#
_symmetry.space_group_name_H-M   'P 1'
#
loop_
_entity.id
_entity.type
_entity.pdbx_description
1 polymer ?
#
loop_
_entity_poly.entity_id
_entity_poly.type
_entity_poly.pdbx_seq_one_letter_code
_entity_poly.pdbx_strand_id
1 'polypeptide(L)'
;MATNNQNNDSHGPHNSVHPEDILEAFGLDALGAEEELSVQDHLDGCDRCSDVVGRYQATAAELAGSVQIQEPPAGLRARVMQAISREEPPVSAAPVPQLVPSFGDRLIDSRLVRTLVPLGASLAMVLVVFAVTMNVRISNEVDDLKQENASLQTSLNSNLATMTAQISEA
;
A
#
# COMPACT_ATOMS: atom_id res chain seq x y z
N MET A 1 11.22 -22.11 -34.67
CA MET A 1 11.42 -21.61 -33.29
C MET A 1 10.29 -20.64 -33.02
N ALA A 2 9.33 -21.07 -32.19
CA ALA A 2 8.19 -20.26 -31.80
C ALA A 2 8.49 -19.66 -30.42
N THR A 3 8.51 -18.33 -30.31
CA THR A 3 8.41 -17.64 -29.02
C THR A 3 7.08 -16.90 -29.02
N ASN A 4 6.06 -17.64 -28.64
CA ASN A 4 4.78 -17.11 -28.20
C ASN A 4 4.95 -16.68 -26.74
N ASN A 5 4.71 -15.41 -26.39
CA ASN A 5 3.93 -15.14 -25.20
C ASN A 5 3.30 -13.75 -25.25
N GLN A 6 1.98 -13.76 -25.14
CA GLN A 6 1.09 -12.63 -25.13
C GLN A 6 1.15 -11.98 -23.75
N ASN A 7 1.68 -10.76 -23.67
CA ASN A 7 1.46 -9.92 -22.50
C ASN A 7 0.03 -9.35 -22.64
N ASN A 8 -0.90 -10.13 -22.12
CA ASN A 8 -2.30 -9.79 -21.96
C ASN A 8 -2.41 -8.69 -20.90
N ASP A 9 -2.38 -7.42 -21.33
CA ASP A 9 -2.69 -6.24 -20.53
C ASP A 9 -4.18 -6.25 -20.13
N SER A 10 -4.49 -7.07 -19.13
CA SER A 10 -5.78 -7.10 -18.47
C SER A 10 -5.89 -5.86 -17.57
N HIS A 11 -6.44 -4.78 -18.14
CA HIS A 11 -6.85 -3.60 -17.40
C HIS A 11 -8.01 -3.95 -16.46
N GLY A 12 -7.69 -4.36 -15.23
CA GLY A 12 -8.61 -4.37 -14.08
C GLY A 12 -8.41 -3.09 -13.24
N PRO A 13 -9.45 -2.55 -12.58
CA PRO A 13 -9.27 -1.47 -11.63
C PRO A 13 -8.57 -2.05 -10.38
N HIS A 14 -7.63 -1.30 -9.80
CA HIS A 14 -6.73 -1.70 -8.71
C HIS A 14 -5.40 -2.33 -9.17
N ASN A 15 -4.57 -1.50 -9.81
CA ASN A 15 -3.12 -1.66 -9.71
C ASN A 15 -2.71 -1.23 -8.29
N SER A 16 -3.08 -2.03 -7.28
CA SER A 16 -2.69 -1.84 -5.88
C SER A 16 -1.18 -2.06 -5.77
N VAL A 17 -0.47 -1.01 -5.38
CA VAL A 17 0.95 -1.10 -5.05
C VAL A 17 1.10 -2.13 -3.93
N HIS A 18 1.94 -3.16 -4.14
CA HIS A 18 2.21 -4.17 -3.13
C HIS A 18 2.82 -3.50 -1.87
N PRO A 19 2.30 -3.77 -0.66
CA PRO A 19 2.81 -3.17 0.58
C PRO A 19 4.08 -3.87 1.09
N GLU A 20 5.08 -4.06 0.21
CA GLU A 20 6.25 -4.91 0.46
C GLU A 20 7.11 -4.47 1.66
N ASP A 21 7.00 -3.20 2.07
CA ASP A 21 7.76 -2.54 3.14
C ASP A 21 7.14 -2.68 4.54
N ILE A 22 5.93 -3.24 4.65
CA ILE A 22 5.23 -3.41 5.93
C ILE A 22 4.74 -4.85 6.17
N LEU A 23 5.05 -5.80 5.27
CA LEU A 23 4.63 -7.20 5.40
C LEU A 23 5.29 -7.92 6.58
N GLU A 24 6.54 -7.60 6.90
CA GLU A 24 7.24 -8.16 8.05
C GLU A 24 6.61 -7.71 9.37
N ALA A 25 6.20 -6.45 9.46
CA ALA A 25 5.55 -5.90 10.63
C ALA A 25 4.15 -6.49 10.78
N PHE A 26 3.41 -6.67 9.68
CA PHE A 26 2.14 -7.40 9.68
C PHE A 26 2.33 -8.84 10.17
N GLY A 27 3.32 -9.57 9.64
CA GLY A 27 3.60 -10.95 10.02
C GLY A 27 4.01 -11.12 11.49
N LEU A 28 4.47 -10.05 12.15
CA LEU A 28 4.86 -10.01 13.56
C LEU A 28 3.84 -9.33 14.47
N ASP A 29 2.63 -9.03 13.97
CA ASP A 29 1.58 -8.33 14.72
C ASP A 29 2.06 -7.00 15.33
N ALA A 30 2.85 -6.25 14.54
CA ALA A 30 3.55 -5.03 14.96
C ALA A 30 3.05 -3.77 14.24
N LEU A 31 1.91 -3.83 13.55
CA LEU A 31 1.29 -2.70 12.85
C LEU A 31 0.24 -2.00 13.69
N GLY A 32 -0.05 -0.75 13.33
CA GLY A 32 -1.25 -0.07 13.80
C GLY A 32 -2.51 -0.60 13.11
N ALA A 33 -3.68 -0.44 13.73
CA ALA A 33 -4.95 -0.96 13.23
C ALA A 33 -5.31 -0.48 11.80
N GLU A 34 -4.94 0.75 11.43
CA GLU A 34 -5.21 1.28 10.09
C GLU A 34 -4.32 0.61 9.02
N GLU A 35 -3.04 0.38 9.32
CA GLU A 35 -2.10 -0.27 8.42
C GLU A 35 -2.41 -1.76 8.29
N GLU A 36 -2.78 -2.40 9.39
CA GLU A 36 -3.20 -3.80 9.42
C GLU A 36 -4.40 -4.04 8.50
N LEU A 37 -5.44 -3.20 8.59
CA LEU A 37 -6.60 -3.27 7.70
C LEU A 37 -6.23 -3.10 6.23
N SER A 38 -5.34 -2.16 5.93
CA SER A 38 -4.85 -1.90 4.57
C SER A 38 -4.10 -3.12 4.00
N VAL A 39 -3.22 -3.73 4.79
CA VAL A 39 -2.50 -4.95 4.38
C VAL A 39 -3.47 -6.11 4.22
N GLN A 40 -4.41 -6.29 5.15
CA GLN A 40 -5.38 -7.38 5.11
C GLN A 40 -6.26 -7.36 3.84
N ASP A 41 -6.76 -6.18 3.46
CA ASP A 41 -7.53 -5.98 2.22
C ASP A 41 -6.73 -6.40 0.97
N HIS A 42 -5.42 -6.12 0.97
CA HIS A 42 -4.53 -6.55 -0.12
C HIS A 42 -4.25 -8.07 -0.10
N LEU A 43 -4.10 -8.67 1.07
CA LEU A 43 -3.85 -10.12 1.21
C LEU A 43 -5.02 -10.97 0.71
N ASP A 44 -6.25 -10.46 0.81
CA ASP A 44 -7.45 -11.13 0.30
C ASP A 44 -7.41 -11.35 -1.23
N GLY A 45 -6.61 -10.56 -1.96
CA GLY A 45 -6.48 -10.61 -3.42
C GLY A 45 -5.09 -10.99 -3.95
N CYS A 46 -4.09 -11.24 -3.08
CA CYS A 46 -2.69 -11.36 -3.52
C CYS A 46 -1.93 -12.53 -2.90
N ASP A 47 -1.92 -13.67 -3.60
CA ASP A 47 -1.20 -14.89 -3.18
C ASP A 47 0.30 -14.67 -2.91
N ARG A 48 0.96 -13.79 -3.69
CA ARG A 48 2.39 -13.49 -3.52
C ARG A 48 2.66 -12.84 -2.15
N CYS A 49 1.85 -11.86 -1.75
CA CYS A 49 2.01 -11.19 -0.47
C CYS A 49 1.59 -12.11 0.68
N SER A 50 0.55 -12.94 0.47
CA SER A 50 0.12 -13.96 1.44
C SER A 50 1.21 -15.01 1.69
N ASP A 51 1.94 -15.45 0.67
CA ASP A 51 3.11 -16.34 0.85
C ASP A 51 4.24 -15.68 1.65
N VAL A 52 4.54 -14.41 1.36
CA VAL A 52 5.58 -13.65 2.09
C VAL A 52 5.22 -13.54 3.58
N VAL A 53 3.99 -13.13 3.90
CA VAL A 53 3.50 -13.05 5.29
C VAL A 53 3.55 -14.43 5.96
N GLY A 54 3.13 -15.49 5.25
CA GLY A 54 3.20 -16.86 5.74
C GLY A 54 4.62 -17.29 6.13
N ARG A 55 5.65 -16.87 5.37
CA ARG A 55 7.06 -17.15 5.71
C ARG A 55 7.53 -16.41 6.97
N TYR A 56 7.08 -15.17 7.18
CA TYR A 56 7.37 -14.44 8.42
C TYR A 56 6.68 -15.08 9.63
N GLN A 57 5.41 -15.43 9.50
CA GLN A 57 4.65 -16.12 10.56
C GLN A 57 5.24 -17.49 10.90
N ALA A 58 5.70 -18.25 9.90
CA ALA A 58 6.38 -19.52 10.12
C ALA A 58 7.68 -19.34 10.93
N THR A 59 8.46 -18.29 10.62
CA THR A 59 9.67 -17.94 11.37
C THR A 59 9.32 -17.52 12.81
N ALA A 60 8.27 -16.71 12.99
CA ALA A 60 7.78 -16.31 14.31
C ALA A 60 7.32 -17.51 15.15
N ALA A 61 6.68 -18.51 14.52
CA ALA A 61 6.27 -19.74 15.19
C ALA A 61 7.46 -20.58 15.66
N GLU A 62 8.54 -20.68 14.87
CA GLU A 62 9.79 -21.33 15.29
C GLU A 62 10.40 -20.62 16.51
N LEU A 63 10.44 -19.28 16.49
CA LEU A 63 10.91 -18.47 17.61
C LEU A 63 10.06 -18.69 18.87
N ALA A 64 8.73 -18.75 18.74
CA ALA A 64 7.84 -19.00 19.86
C ALA A 64 8.11 -20.36 20.54
N GLY A 65 8.51 -21.38 19.76
CA GLY A 65 8.91 -22.69 20.27
C GLY A 65 10.25 -22.71 21.04
N SER A 66 11.08 -21.67 20.89
CA SER A 66 12.37 -21.56 21.57
C SER A 66 12.27 -20.99 23.00
N VAL A 67 11.11 -20.46 23.37
CA VAL A 67 10.88 -19.81 24.67
C VAL A 67 10.39 -20.85 25.69
N GLN A 68 10.78 -20.66 26.95
CA GLN A 68 10.27 -21.48 28.04
C GLN A 68 8.75 -21.29 28.21
N ILE A 69 8.00 -22.37 28.04
CA ILE A 69 6.54 -22.39 28.21
C ILE A 69 6.22 -22.30 29.70
N GLN A 70 5.41 -21.30 30.07
CA GLN A 70 4.88 -21.16 31.43
C GLN A 70 3.56 -21.91 31.56
N GLU A 71 3.37 -22.60 32.68
CA GLU A 71 2.13 -23.31 32.96
C GLU A 71 0.95 -22.30 33.08
N PRO A 72 -0.12 -22.45 32.29
CA PRO A 72 -1.25 -21.54 32.35
C PRO A 72 -2.00 -21.68 33.70
N PRO A 73 -2.63 -20.60 34.21
CA PRO A 73 -3.42 -20.67 35.42
C PRO A 73 -4.53 -21.71 35.34
N ALA A 74 -4.75 -22.43 36.45
CA ALA A 74 -5.82 -23.41 36.55
C ALA A 74 -7.17 -22.83 36.11
N GLY A 75 -7.90 -23.59 35.30
CA GLY A 75 -9.21 -23.18 34.78
C GLY A 75 -9.20 -22.17 33.62
N LEU A 76 -8.03 -21.69 33.15
CA LEU A 76 -7.96 -20.79 31.98
C LEU A 76 -8.68 -21.38 30.76
N ARG A 77 -8.42 -22.65 30.46
CA ARG A 77 -9.08 -23.37 29.35
C ARG A 77 -10.60 -23.36 29.50
N ALA A 78 -11.11 -23.61 30.71
CA ALA A 78 -12.56 -23.62 30.96
C ALA A 78 -13.17 -22.22 30.76
N ARG A 79 -12.49 -21.16 31.21
CA ARG A 79 -12.93 -19.78 30.99
C ARG A 79 -12.94 -19.40 29.50
N VAL A 80 -11.89 -19.76 28.77
CA VAL A 80 -11.79 -19.51 27.31
C VAL A 80 -12.90 -20.24 26.57
N MET A 81 -13.08 -21.54 26.84
CA MET A 81 -14.15 -22.33 26.22
C MET A 81 -15.54 -21.77 26.55
N GLN A 82 -15.77 -21.35 27.80
CA GLN A 82 -17.03 -20.70 28.18
C GLN A 82 -17.26 -19.36 27.46
N ALA A 83 -16.20 -18.56 27.24
CA ALA A 83 -16.30 -17.31 26.51
C ALA A 83 -16.67 -17.56 25.03
N ILE A 84 -16.00 -18.51 24.37
CA ILE A 84 -16.30 -18.90 22.98
C ILE A 84 -17.75 -19.38 22.85
N SER A 85 -18.22 -20.23 23.77
CA SER A 85 -19.62 -20.72 23.75
C SER A 85 -20.69 -19.66 24.03
N ARG A 86 -20.32 -18.47 24.56
CA ARG A 86 -21.25 -17.35 24.75
C ARG A 86 -21.31 -16.42 23.54
N GLU A 87 -20.25 -16.37 22.74
CA GLU A 87 -20.14 -15.53 21.55
C GLU A 87 -20.97 -16.10 20.38
N GLU A 88 -21.28 -17.41 20.40
CA GLU A 88 -22.14 -18.02 19.40
C GLU A 88 -23.58 -17.48 19.58
N PRO A 89 -24.07 -16.62 18.67
CA PRO A 89 -25.42 -16.09 18.81
C PRO A 89 -26.36 -17.28 18.68
N PRO A 90 -27.41 -17.40 19.52
CA PRO A 90 -28.51 -18.22 19.10
C PRO A 90 -28.99 -17.63 17.76
N VAL A 91 -28.98 -18.45 16.71
CA VAL A 91 -29.82 -18.24 15.53
C VAL A 91 -31.28 -18.44 15.98
N SER A 92 -31.70 -17.68 16.98
CA SER A 92 -33.10 -17.48 17.29
C SER A 92 -33.52 -16.41 16.31
N ALA A 93 -34.39 -16.79 15.38
CA ALA A 93 -35.16 -15.85 14.59
C ALA A 93 -35.90 -14.91 15.56
N ALA A 94 -35.25 -13.84 15.97
CA ALA A 94 -35.89 -12.76 16.68
C ALA A 94 -36.99 -12.22 15.76
N PRO A 95 -38.22 -11.96 16.27
CA PRO A 95 -39.22 -11.24 15.50
C PRO A 95 -38.59 -9.95 14.99
N VAL A 96 -38.55 -9.79 13.67
CA VAL A 96 -37.98 -8.62 12.99
C VAL A 96 -38.56 -7.39 13.67
N PRO A 97 -37.75 -6.53 14.33
CA PRO A 97 -38.24 -5.30 14.90
C PRO A 97 -38.86 -4.49 13.75
N GLN A 98 -40.15 -4.19 13.84
CA GLN A 98 -40.77 -3.27 12.90
C GLN A 98 -40.08 -1.92 13.10
N LEU A 99 -39.32 -1.47 12.10
CA LEU A 99 -38.72 -0.15 12.09
C LEU A 99 -39.84 0.88 12.16
N VAL A 100 -40.00 1.53 13.32
CA VAL A 100 -40.68 2.82 13.40
C VAL A 100 -39.90 3.80 12.52
N PRO A 101 -40.55 4.51 11.60
CA PRO A 101 -39.88 5.45 10.72
C PRO A 101 -39.23 6.54 11.57
N SER A 102 -37.89 6.54 11.57
CA SER A 102 -37.10 7.60 12.18
C SER A 102 -37.22 8.83 11.28
N PHE A 103 -37.52 9.99 11.88
CA PHE A 103 -37.58 11.28 11.19
C PHE A 103 -36.23 11.67 10.52
N GLY A 104 -35.16 10.90 10.73
CA GLY A 104 -33.85 11.04 10.09
C GLY A 104 -33.72 10.48 8.67
N ASP A 105 -34.61 9.58 8.22
CA ASP A 105 -34.52 9.00 6.87
C ASP A 105 -34.82 10.00 5.75
N ARG A 106 -35.35 11.18 6.09
CA ARG A 106 -35.60 12.26 5.13
C ARG A 106 -34.34 13.03 4.73
N LEU A 107 -33.23 12.86 5.44
CA LEU A 107 -31.95 13.47 5.08
C LEU A 107 -31.11 12.58 4.14
N ILE A 108 -31.48 11.31 3.98
CA ILE A 108 -30.79 10.31 3.15
C ILE A 108 -31.62 9.98 1.90
N ASP A 109 -32.45 10.93 1.42
CA ASP A 109 -33.10 10.79 0.13
C ASP A 109 -32.06 11.03 -0.98
N SER A 110 -31.53 9.90 -1.45
CA SER A 110 -30.51 9.71 -2.49
C SER A 110 -31.01 10.13 -3.87
N ARG A 111 -31.36 11.40 -3.99
CA ARG A 111 -31.56 12.11 -5.27
C ARG A 111 -30.71 13.36 -5.38
N LEU A 112 -30.35 14.00 -4.26
CA LEU A 112 -29.47 15.18 -4.23
C LEU A 112 -27.97 14.84 -4.32
N VAL A 113 -27.53 13.71 -3.75
CA VAL A 113 -26.13 13.26 -3.85
C VAL A 113 -25.81 12.84 -5.29
N ARG A 114 -26.78 12.25 -6.00
CA ARG A 114 -26.64 11.82 -7.41
C ARG A 114 -26.56 12.99 -8.40
N THR A 115 -26.99 14.20 -8.00
CA THR A 115 -26.89 15.42 -8.84
C THR A 115 -25.66 16.29 -8.54
N LEU A 116 -24.90 16.02 -7.47
CA LEU A 116 -23.67 16.76 -7.13
C LEU A 116 -22.35 16.05 -7.52
N VAL A 117 -22.42 14.83 -8.06
CA VAL A 117 -21.26 14.11 -8.62
C VAL A 117 -20.51 14.85 -9.75
N PRO A 118 -21.11 15.71 -10.60
CA PRO A 118 -20.31 16.32 -11.68
C PRO A 118 -19.42 17.50 -11.22
N LEU A 119 -19.44 17.90 -9.95
CA LEU A 119 -18.59 18.98 -9.43
C LEU A 119 -17.34 18.50 -8.66
N GLY A 120 -17.28 17.23 -8.25
CA GLY A 120 -16.09 16.66 -7.59
C GLY A 120 -15.01 16.16 -8.56
N ALA A 121 -15.41 15.78 -9.78
CA ALA A 121 -14.50 15.25 -10.80
C ALA A 121 -13.51 16.30 -11.34
N SER A 122 -13.88 17.59 -11.31
CA SER A 122 -13.02 18.68 -11.80
C SER A 122 -11.83 18.94 -10.88
N LEU A 123 -12.02 18.91 -9.56
CA LEU A 123 -10.93 19.14 -8.60
C LEU A 123 -9.89 18.01 -8.66
N ALA A 124 -10.35 16.75 -8.76
CA ALA A 124 -9.46 15.61 -8.93
C ALA A 124 -8.66 15.69 -10.24
N MET A 125 -9.30 16.05 -11.36
CA MET A 125 -8.63 16.29 -12.64
C MET A 125 -7.59 17.41 -12.55
N VAL A 126 -7.90 18.53 -11.89
CA VAL A 126 -6.95 19.64 -11.70
C VAL A 126 -5.74 19.22 -10.86
N LEU A 127 -5.95 18.45 -9.79
CA LEU A 127 -4.86 17.94 -8.96
C LEU A 127 -3.97 16.95 -9.73
N VAL A 128 -4.55 16.07 -10.53
CA VAL A 128 -3.79 15.13 -11.38
C VAL A 128 -2.99 15.88 -12.45
N VAL A 129 -3.61 16.83 -13.15
CA VAL A 129 -2.91 17.66 -14.14
C VAL A 129 -1.79 18.46 -13.47
N PHE A 130 -2.03 19.05 -12.30
CA PHE A 130 -1.01 19.76 -11.54
C PHE A 130 0.15 18.83 -11.16
N ALA A 131 -0.14 17.65 -10.61
CA ALA A 131 0.87 16.66 -10.24
C ALA A 131 1.71 16.22 -11.46
N VAL A 132 1.07 15.95 -12.60
CA VAL A 132 1.77 15.59 -13.85
C VAL A 132 2.64 16.75 -14.35
N THR A 133 2.11 17.98 -14.40
CA THR A 133 2.88 19.14 -14.86
C THR A 133 4.08 19.41 -13.95
N MET A 134 3.93 19.23 -12.63
CA MET A 134 5.02 19.46 -11.69
C MET A 134 6.06 18.33 -11.74
N ASN A 135 5.64 17.08 -11.94
CA ASN A 135 6.55 15.95 -12.16
C ASN A 135 7.40 16.14 -13.44
N VAL A 136 6.81 16.66 -14.51
CA VAL A 136 7.53 16.99 -15.75
C VAL A 136 8.49 18.18 -15.54
N ARG A 137 8.08 19.23 -14.81
CA ARG A 137 8.95 20.36 -14.46
C ARG A 137 10.18 19.93 -13.68
N ILE A 138 9.99 19.06 -12.68
CA ILE A 138 11.08 18.50 -11.85
C ILE A 138 12.06 17.70 -12.72
N SER A 139 11.56 16.91 -13.67
CA SER A 139 12.42 16.13 -14.57
C SER A 139 13.28 17.03 -15.46
N ASN A 140 12.72 18.14 -15.95
CA ASN A 140 13.46 19.11 -16.77
C ASN A 140 14.59 19.80 -16.00
N GLU A 141 14.39 20.11 -14.70
CA GLU A 141 15.44 20.72 -13.86
C GLU A 141 16.60 19.74 -13.62
N VAL A 142 16.30 18.46 -13.44
CA VAL A 142 17.32 17.41 -13.29
C VAL A 142 18.16 17.25 -14.56
N ASP A 143 17.53 17.33 -15.73
CA ASP A 143 18.22 17.24 -17.02
C ASP A 143 19.15 18.45 -17.25
N ASP A 144 18.69 19.66 -16.91
CA ASP A 144 19.48 20.90 -17.03
C ASP A 144 20.73 20.86 -16.12
N LEU A 145 20.56 20.45 -14.86
CA LEU A 145 21.67 20.28 -13.90
C LEU A 145 22.69 19.24 -14.38
N LYS A 146 22.23 18.18 -15.06
CA LYS A 146 23.10 17.15 -15.61
C LYS A 146 23.88 17.66 -16.81
N GLN A 147 23.25 18.50 -17.64
CA GLN A 147 23.88 19.13 -18.80
C GLN A 147 24.91 20.17 -18.38
N GLU A 148 24.63 20.99 -17.35
CA GLU A 148 25.58 21.94 -16.80
C GLU A 148 26.83 21.23 -16.26
N ASN A 149 26.64 20.16 -15.48
CA ASN A 149 27.76 19.33 -14.99
C ASN A 149 28.62 18.74 -16.12
N ALA A 150 27.99 18.20 -17.16
CA ALA A 150 28.70 17.64 -18.31
C ALA A 150 29.52 18.71 -19.06
N SER A 151 28.98 19.92 -19.19
CA SER A 151 29.67 21.05 -19.84
C SER A 151 30.85 21.58 -19.01
N LEU A 152 30.71 21.64 -17.68
CA LEU A 152 31.79 22.01 -16.77
C LEU A 152 32.94 21.01 -16.83
N GLN A 153 32.63 19.71 -16.83
CA GLN A 153 33.64 18.67 -16.99
C GLN A 153 34.38 18.77 -18.34
N THR A 154 33.64 19.04 -19.42
CA THR A 154 34.24 19.22 -20.76
C THR A 154 35.17 20.42 -20.79
N SER A 155 34.78 21.52 -20.15
CA SER A 155 35.57 22.75 -20.06
C SER A 155 36.84 22.54 -19.22
N LEU A 156 36.78 21.79 -18.13
CA LEU A 156 37.96 21.43 -17.35
C LEU A 156 38.94 20.57 -18.15
N ASN A 157 38.42 19.55 -18.85
CA ASN A 157 39.25 18.67 -19.67
C ASN A 157 39.93 19.40 -20.82
N SER A 158 39.24 20.33 -21.49
CA SER A 158 39.82 21.11 -22.58
C SER A 158 40.87 22.10 -22.08
N ASN A 159 40.64 22.76 -20.94
CA ASN A 159 41.63 23.64 -20.32
C ASN A 159 42.87 22.86 -19.87
N LEU A 160 42.70 21.67 -19.28
CA LEU A 160 43.82 20.79 -18.93
C LEU A 160 44.62 20.33 -20.16
N ALA A 161 43.93 19.95 -21.25
CA ALA A 161 44.58 19.60 -22.51
C ALA A 161 45.36 20.79 -23.11
N THR A 162 44.81 22.00 -22.99
CA THR A 162 45.47 23.22 -23.49
C THR A 162 46.68 23.60 -22.64
N MET A 163 46.58 23.54 -21.31
CA MET A 163 47.70 23.80 -20.41
C MET A 163 48.83 22.77 -20.58
N THR A 164 48.49 21.50 -20.73
CA THR A 164 49.48 20.44 -20.97
C THR A 164 50.18 20.58 -22.32
N ALA A 165 49.47 20.99 -23.38
CA ALA A 165 50.08 21.30 -24.67
C ALA A 165 51.06 22.49 -24.60
N GLN A 166 50.67 23.58 -23.91
CA GLN A 166 51.55 24.74 -23.72
C GLN A 166 52.82 24.40 -22.92
N ILE A 167 52.71 23.54 -21.91
CA ILE A 167 53.87 23.07 -21.12
C ILE A 167 54.81 22.21 -21.97
N SER A 168 54.30 21.47 -22.95
CA SER A 168 55.12 20.60 -23.80
C SER A 168 55.89 21.33 -24.91
N GLU A 169 55.49 22.56 -25.27
CA GLU A 169 56.14 23.37 -26.32
C GLU A 169 57.17 24.37 -25.78
N ALA A 170 57.29 24.53 -24.46
CA ALA A 170 58.27 25.39 -23.78
C ALA A 170 59.49 24.60 -23.31
#